data_AF-A0A520J6K1-F1
#
_entry.id   AF-A0A520J6K1-F1
#
_cell.length_a   1.000
_cell.length_b   1.000
_cell.length_c   1.000
_cell.angle_alpha   90.00
_cell.angle_beta   90.00
_cell.angle_gamma   90.00
#
_symmetry.space_group_name_H-M   'P 1'
#
loop_
_entity.id
_entity.type
_entity.pdbx_description
1 polymer ?
#
loop_
_entity_poly.entity_id
_entity_poly.type
_entity_poly.pdbx_seq_one_letter_code
_entity_poly.pdbx_strand_id
1 'polypeptide(L)'
;MILDKFKISLSLCSLLLMFFSSETFAQDKYNTEVPKDIIILKSTRDYKSALTTAKEAAAKLHKKLDLRGLRPDKKIGLTMSEADCVGSGGGDDLGYPCYPARGDGNAANDNYISIEYSNAYKGFAKGFYVVVAAITDVKSADMKAKLTQINKLYPDAYAKRTYIWFGCMH
;
A
#
# COMPACT_ATOMS: atom_id res chain seq x y z
N MET A 1 -58.00 31.16 -45.28
CA MET A 1 -57.75 31.54 -43.87
C MET A 1 -58.26 30.41 -43.02
N ILE A 2 -57.39 29.46 -42.66
CA ILE A 2 -56.55 29.42 -41.46
C ILE A 2 -57.29 28.69 -40.32
N LEU A 3 -56.78 27.49 -40.03
CA LEU A 3 -56.60 26.81 -38.73
C LEU A 3 -57.87 26.61 -37.85
N ASP A 4 -58.12 25.46 -37.23
CA ASP A 4 -57.19 24.74 -36.36
C ASP A 4 -57.59 23.28 -36.12
N LYS A 5 -56.58 22.45 -35.86
CA LYS A 5 -56.68 21.05 -35.47
C LYS A 5 -56.82 20.94 -33.95
N PHE A 6 -57.69 20.06 -33.45
CA PHE A 6 -57.61 19.57 -32.07
C PHE A 6 -57.78 18.04 -32.05
N LYS A 7 -56.69 17.36 -31.69
CA LYS A 7 -56.61 15.93 -31.34
C LYS A 7 -56.92 15.78 -29.85
N ILE A 8 -57.51 14.65 -29.42
CA ILE A 8 -57.27 13.98 -28.12
C ILE A 8 -57.86 12.55 -28.17
N SER A 9 -57.24 11.64 -27.40
CA SER A 9 -57.73 10.32 -26.93
C SER A 9 -57.23 9.12 -27.75
N LEU A 10 -56.62 8.05 -27.23
CA LEU A 10 -56.28 7.62 -25.86
C LEU A 10 -55.27 6.46 -25.97
N SER A 11 -54.66 6.11 -24.83
CA SER A 11 -53.97 4.84 -24.54
C SER A 11 -52.48 4.80 -24.84
N LEU A 12 -51.71 5.36 -23.91
CA LEU A 12 -50.28 5.13 -23.75
C LEU A 12 -50.09 4.44 -22.39
N CYS A 13 -50.02 3.12 -22.39
CA CYS A 13 -49.72 2.32 -21.20
C CYS A 13 -48.72 1.23 -21.61
N SER A 14 -47.67 1.05 -20.80
CA SER A 14 -46.57 0.07 -20.92
C SER A 14 -45.25 0.60 -21.49
N LEU A 15 -44.54 1.40 -20.71
CA LEU A 15 -43.06 1.39 -20.73
C LEU A 15 -42.57 1.42 -19.28
N LEU A 16 -42.57 0.24 -18.64
CA LEU A 16 -41.97 0.04 -17.32
C LEU A 16 -40.46 -0.13 -17.51
N LEU A 17 -39.72 0.94 -17.23
CA LEU A 17 -38.27 1.01 -17.20
C LEU A 17 -37.70 0.08 -16.11
N MET A 18 -37.28 -1.12 -16.47
CA MET A 18 -36.34 -1.90 -15.65
C MET A 18 -34.91 -1.56 -16.07
N PHE A 19 -34.42 -0.41 -15.60
CA PHE A 19 -32.97 -0.19 -15.52
C PHE A 19 -32.45 -0.97 -14.32
N PHE A 20 -32.13 -2.24 -14.54
CA PHE A 20 -31.24 -2.97 -13.64
C PHE A 20 -29.87 -2.27 -13.71
N SER A 21 -29.54 -1.54 -12.65
CA SER A 21 -28.17 -1.09 -12.40
C SER A 21 -27.32 -2.35 -12.24
N SER A 22 -26.57 -2.71 -13.28
CA SER A 22 -25.51 -3.70 -13.15
C SER A 22 -24.40 -3.07 -12.31
N GLU A 23 -24.40 -3.33 -11.01
CA GLU A 23 -23.22 -3.13 -10.19
C GLU A 23 -22.15 -4.10 -10.68
N THR A 24 -21.26 -3.60 -11.53
CA THR A 24 -20.03 -4.32 -11.86
C THR A 24 -19.15 -4.29 -10.63
N PHE A 25 -19.21 -5.35 -9.82
CA PHE A 25 -18.16 -5.65 -8.86
C PHE A 25 -16.85 -5.80 -9.63
N ALA A 26 -15.97 -4.80 -9.53
CA ALA A 26 -14.62 -4.92 -10.01
C ALA A 26 -13.96 -6.07 -9.23
N GLN A 27 -13.74 -7.22 -9.88
CA GLN A 27 -12.85 -8.23 -9.35
C GLN A 27 -11.45 -7.60 -9.27
N ASP A 28 -10.94 -7.43 -8.06
CA ASP A 28 -9.53 -7.08 -7.87
C ASP A 28 -8.69 -8.13 -8.62
N LYS A 29 -7.84 -7.67 -9.53
CA LYS A 29 -6.97 -8.55 -10.33
C LYS A 29 -5.97 -9.20 -9.38
N TYR A 30 -6.27 -10.41 -8.93
CA TYR A 30 -5.34 -11.24 -8.16
C TYR A 30 -4.10 -11.58 -9.01
N ASN A 31 -2.93 -11.71 -8.37
CA ASN A 31 -1.61 -11.84 -9.00
C ASN A 31 -1.22 -10.62 -9.88
N THR A 32 -1.30 -9.42 -9.31
CA THR A 32 -0.92 -8.17 -9.98
C THR A 32 -0.07 -7.26 -9.10
N GLU A 33 0.69 -6.36 -9.74
CA GLU A 33 1.26 -5.19 -9.09
C GLU A 33 0.17 -4.12 -8.86
N VAL A 34 -0.04 -3.73 -7.60
CA VAL A 34 -0.98 -2.65 -7.20
C VAL A 34 -0.18 -1.40 -6.83
N PRO A 35 -0.47 -0.24 -7.43
CA PRO A 35 0.25 0.99 -7.10
C PRO A 35 -0.14 1.50 -5.71
N LYS A 36 0.85 1.87 -4.90
CA LYS A 36 0.69 2.39 -3.54
C LYS A 36 1.62 3.56 -3.29
N ASP A 37 1.22 4.45 -2.39
CA ASP A 37 2.11 5.49 -1.86
C ASP A 37 2.58 5.08 -0.45
N ILE A 38 3.89 5.04 -0.25
CA ILE A 38 4.55 4.74 1.02
C ILE A 38 5.02 6.05 1.65
N ILE A 39 4.65 6.30 2.91
CA ILE A 39 5.11 7.46 3.67
C ILE A 39 6.42 7.11 4.36
N ILE A 40 7.49 7.82 4.01
CA ILE A 40 8.87 7.59 4.47
C ILE A 40 9.30 8.74 5.36
N LEU A 41 9.84 8.43 6.54
CA LEU A 41 10.36 9.40 7.50
C LEU A 41 11.86 9.65 7.33
N LYS A 42 12.59 8.62 6.90
CA LYS A 42 14.05 8.64 6.75
C LYS A 42 14.50 7.57 5.78
N SER A 43 15.55 7.87 5.02
CA SER A 43 16.30 6.91 4.22
C SER A 43 17.77 6.98 4.61
N THR A 44 18.40 5.86 4.95
CA THR A 44 19.80 5.81 5.39
C THR A 44 20.44 4.47 5.02
N ARG A 45 21.77 4.44 4.86
CA ARG A 45 22.52 3.19 4.65
C ARG A 45 22.88 2.50 5.97
N ASP A 46 22.73 3.19 7.11
CA ASP A 46 23.01 2.63 8.43
C ASP A 46 21.72 2.16 9.12
N TYR A 47 21.61 0.85 9.34
CA TYR A 47 20.46 0.25 10.01
C TYR A 47 20.29 0.76 11.44
N LYS A 48 21.38 1.02 12.18
CA LYS A 48 21.27 1.52 13.56
C LYS A 48 20.59 2.89 13.58
N SER A 49 21.00 3.78 12.68
CA SER A 49 20.36 5.08 12.47
C SER A 49 18.90 4.98 12.06
N ALA A 50 18.54 3.99 11.21
CA ALA A 50 17.13 3.72 10.86
C ALA A 50 16.33 3.23 12.08
N LEU A 51 16.90 2.33 12.89
CA LEU A 51 16.27 1.75 14.08
C LEU A 51 16.03 2.78 15.17
N THR A 52 17.00 3.65 15.44
CA THR A 52 16.83 4.78 16.37
C THR A 52 15.67 5.66 15.91
N THR A 53 15.66 6.07 14.65
CA THR A 53 14.57 6.90 14.11
C THR A 53 13.22 6.18 14.14
N ALA A 54 13.16 4.88 13.85
CA ALA A 54 11.91 4.11 13.90
C ALA A 54 11.33 4.05 15.33
N LYS A 55 12.18 3.81 16.33
CA LYS A 55 11.76 3.80 17.75
C LYS A 55 11.26 5.17 18.21
N GLU A 56 12.00 6.23 17.89
CA GLU A 56 11.60 7.59 18.20
C GLU A 56 10.28 7.97 17.52
N ALA A 57 10.11 7.60 16.24
CA ALA A 57 8.90 7.87 15.48
C ALA A 57 7.69 7.12 16.04
N ALA A 58 7.85 5.86 16.41
CA ALA A 58 6.78 5.09 17.04
C ALA A 58 6.28 5.77 18.32
N ALA A 59 7.21 6.25 19.16
CA ALA A 59 6.87 6.97 20.38
C ALA A 59 6.21 8.32 20.10
N LYS A 60 6.83 9.18 19.26
CA LYS A 60 6.36 10.55 18.98
C LYS A 60 5.04 10.60 18.20
N LEU A 61 4.82 9.63 17.31
CA LEU A 61 3.59 9.55 16.50
C LEU A 61 2.53 8.65 17.14
N HIS A 62 2.81 8.06 18.31
CA HIS A 62 1.94 7.09 18.99
C HIS A 62 1.49 5.95 18.06
N LYS A 63 2.44 5.40 17.31
CA LYS A 63 2.22 4.31 16.34
C LYS A 63 2.87 3.02 16.83
N LYS A 64 2.27 1.88 16.49
CA LYS A 64 2.89 0.57 16.66
C LYS A 64 4.27 0.57 15.97
N LEU A 65 5.29 0.11 16.67
CA LEU A 65 6.57 -0.28 16.06
C LEU A 65 6.47 -1.77 15.71
N ASP A 66 6.57 -2.09 14.43
CA ASP A 66 6.58 -3.47 13.95
C ASP A 66 7.72 -3.65 12.96
N LEU A 67 8.78 -4.31 13.43
CA LEU A 67 9.97 -4.62 12.63
C LEU A 67 9.83 -5.93 11.87
N ARG A 68 8.67 -6.61 11.95
CA ARG A 68 8.35 -7.83 11.18
C ARG A 68 9.34 -8.98 11.35
N GLY A 69 10.05 -9.03 12.48
CA GLY A 69 11.13 -9.99 12.72
C GLY A 69 12.37 -9.82 11.82
N LEU A 70 12.45 -8.71 11.07
CA LEU A 70 13.52 -8.47 10.10
C LEU A 70 14.81 -8.05 10.79
N ARG A 71 15.92 -8.61 10.31
CA ARG A 71 17.28 -8.27 10.72
C ARG A 71 18.14 -7.87 9.52
N PRO A 72 19.18 -7.04 9.72
CA PRO A 72 20.12 -6.71 8.66
C PRO A 72 20.78 -7.96 8.06
N ASP A 73 20.85 -7.99 6.74
CA ASP A 73 21.56 -9.00 5.97
C ASP A 73 22.53 -8.34 4.98
N LYS A 74 23.73 -8.92 4.84
CA LYS A 74 24.78 -8.32 4.00
C LYS A 74 24.50 -8.48 2.50
N LYS A 75 23.72 -9.48 2.09
CA LYS A 75 23.45 -9.81 0.70
C LYS A 75 22.19 -9.11 0.19
N ILE A 76 21.11 -9.17 0.96
CA ILE A 76 19.79 -8.68 0.52
C ILE A 76 19.27 -7.48 1.35
N GLY A 77 20.05 -7.01 2.32
CA GLY A 77 19.77 -5.82 3.13
C GLY A 77 18.97 -6.11 4.39
N LEU A 78 17.79 -6.73 4.25
CA LEU A 78 17.00 -7.25 5.37
C LEU A 78 16.65 -8.71 5.10
N THR A 79 16.50 -9.50 6.15
CA THR A 79 16.00 -10.87 6.05
C THR A 79 15.20 -11.24 7.29
N MET A 80 14.26 -12.18 7.14
CA MET A 80 13.58 -12.82 8.26
C MET A 80 14.48 -13.88 8.92
N SER A 81 13.97 -14.59 9.93
CA SER A 81 14.67 -15.76 10.45
C SER A 81 14.66 -16.89 9.40
N GLU A 82 15.59 -17.83 9.51
CA GLU A 82 15.62 -19.01 8.62
C GLU A 82 14.34 -19.85 8.77
N ALA A 83 13.83 -19.99 9.99
CA ALA A 83 12.58 -20.69 10.25
C ALA A 83 11.38 -20.02 9.57
N ASP A 84 11.35 -18.68 9.54
CA ASP A 84 10.29 -17.94 8.85
C ASP A 84 10.45 -17.99 7.32
N CYS A 85 11.67 -18.20 6.81
CA CYS A 85 11.95 -18.29 5.38
C CYS A 85 11.71 -19.67 4.76
N VAL A 86 11.91 -20.75 5.52
CA VAL A 86 11.89 -22.14 5.02
C VAL A 86 10.61 -22.88 5.47
N GLY A 87 9.84 -22.32 6.40
CA GLY A 87 8.55 -22.87 6.84
C GLY A 87 7.35 -22.33 6.05
N SER A 88 6.14 -22.71 6.45
CA SER A 88 4.85 -22.27 5.86
C SER A 88 4.60 -20.75 5.85
N GLY A 89 5.53 -19.95 6.42
CA GLY A 89 5.51 -18.49 6.50
C GLY A 89 6.39 -17.78 5.46
N GLY A 90 7.16 -18.53 4.67
CA GLY A 90 7.93 -18.06 3.54
C GLY A 90 7.83 -19.15 2.50
N GLY A 91 6.96 -18.95 1.51
CA GLY A 91 6.55 -19.96 0.54
C GLY A 91 7.71 -20.87 0.13
N ASP A 92 7.40 -22.15 0.02
CA ASP A 92 8.25 -23.33 -0.08
C ASP A 92 9.45 -23.22 -1.06
N ASP A 93 9.52 -22.14 -1.84
CA ASP A 93 10.45 -21.82 -2.91
C ASP A 93 11.39 -20.60 -2.64
N LEU A 94 11.20 -19.79 -1.58
CA LEU A 94 11.99 -18.55 -1.38
C LEU A 94 13.43 -18.79 -0.87
N GLY A 95 13.65 -19.87 -0.12
CA GLY A 95 14.93 -20.19 0.51
C GLY A 95 15.41 -19.15 1.53
N TYR A 96 16.64 -19.31 2.03
CA TYR A 96 17.28 -18.35 2.96
C TYR A 96 18.52 -17.71 2.31
N PRO A 97 18.73 -16.38 2.43
CA PRO A 97 17.89 -15.38 3.09
C PRO A 97 16.65 -14.99 2.27
N CYS A 98 15.52 -14.73 2.94
CA CYS A 98 14.29 -14.22 2.33
C CYS A 98 13.87 -12.86 2.92
N TYR A 99 13.18 -12.05 2.11
CA TYR A 99 12.60 -10.78 2.53
C TYR A 99 11.39 -10.39 1.66
N PRO A 100 10.16 -10.71 2.10
CA PRO A 100 8.96 -10.16 1.47
C PRO A 100 8.79 -8.68 1.84
N ALA A 101 8.60 -7.82 0.83
CA ALA A 101 8.40 -6.39 1.08
C ALA A 101 7.10 -6.17 1.88
N ARG A 102 7.05 -5.09 2.66
CA ARG A 102 5.82 -4.76 3.38
C ARG A 102 4.67 -4.54 2.41
N GLY A 103 3.57 -5.25 2.64
CA GLY A 103 2.35 -5.21 1.83
C GLY A 103 2.29 -6.30 0.75
N ASP A 104 3.39 -6.97 0.42
CA ASP A 104 3.36 -8.04 -0.57
C ASP A 104 2.41 -9.18 -0.11
N GLY A 105 1.68 -9.74 -1.07
CA GLY A 105 0.68 -10.78 -0.88
C GLY A 105 -0.74 -10.24 -0.84
N ASN A 106 -0.99 -9.15 -0.10
CA ASN A 106 -2.34 -8.59 0.06
C ASN A 106 -2.49 -7.13 -0.41
N ALA A 107 -1.40 -6.43 -0.73
CA ALA A 107 -1.36 -5.02 -1.05
C ALA A 107 -2.17 -4.12 -0.09
N ALA A 108 -2.24 -4.50 1.19
CA ALA A 108 -3.06 -3.79 2.16
C ALA A 108 -2.49 -2.41 2.49
N ASN A 109 -3.40 -1.46 2.73
CA ASN A 109 -3.03 -0.21 3.40
C ASN A 109 -2.79 -0.49 4.88
N ASP A 110 -1.82 0.20 5.47
CA ASP A 110 -1.45 0.00 6.86
C ASP A 110 -0.87 1.29 7.48
N ASN A 111 -0.73 1.29 8.82
CA ASN A 111 -0.49 2.54 9.56
C ASN A 111 0.49 2.39 10.74
N TYR A 112 1.52 1.56 10.61
CA TYR A 112 2.54 1.34 11.64
C TYR A 112 3.95 1.76 11.20
N ILE A 113 4.86 1.93 12.16
CA ILE A 113 6.28 2.21 11.89
C ILE A 113 7.03 0.90 11.66
N SER A 114 7.75 0.80 10.53
CA SER A 114 8.68 -0.29 10.25
C SER A 114 9.98 0.22 9.62
N ILE A 115 10.95 -0.68 9.48
CA ILE A 115 12.15 -0.45 8.68
C ILE A 115 12.09 -1.42 7.53
N GLU A 116 12.14 -0.89 6.32
CA GLU A 116 12.13 -1.67 5.10
C GLU A 116 13.41 -1.43 4.31
N TYR A 117 13.72 -2.31 3.34
CA TYR A 117 14.89 -2.14 2.50
C TYR A 117 14.47 -1.70 1.10
N SER A 118 15.06 -0.60 0.63
CA SER A 118 14.66 0.09 -0.59
C SER A 118 14.82 -0.75 -1.86
N ASN A 119 15.60 -1.83 -1.80
CA ASN A 119 15.77 -2.73 -2.94
C ASN A 119 14.48 -3.44 -3.33
N ALA A 120 13.60 -3.72 -2.36
CA ALA A 120 12.35 -4.43 -2.60
C ALA A 120 11.27 -3.55 -3.27
N TYR A 121 11.47 -2.22 -3.32
CA TYR A 121 10.50 -1.31 -3.90
C TYR A 121 10.93 -0.80 -5.28
N LYS A 122 9.98 -0.81 -6.22
CA LYS A 122 10.18 -0.32 -7.59
C LYS A 122 10.23 1.20 -7.61
N GLY A 123 11.19 1.77 -8.33
CA GLY A 123 11.42 3.22 -8.40
C GLY A 123 12.10 3.84 -7.17
N PHE A 124 12.46 3.04 -6.16
CA PHE A 124 13.25 3.50 -5.02
C PHE A 124 14.74 3.47 -5.35
N ALA A 125 15.49 4.43 -4.79
CA ALA A 125 16.95 4.38 -4.84
C ALA A 125 17.43 3.16 -4.03
N LYS A 126 18.33 2.37 -4.61
CA LYS A 126 18.77 1.10 -4.04
C LYS A 126 19.81 1.29 -2.93
N GLY A 127 19.85 0.36 -1.99
CA GLY A 127 20.87 0.29 -0.94
C GLY A 127 20.55 1.06 0.36
N PHE A 128 19.29 1.35 0.64
CA PHE A 128 18.88 2.14 1.82
C PHE A 128 17.90 1.37 2.70
N TYR A 129 18.09 1.47 4.01
CA TYR A 129 17.04 1.24 4.99
C TYR A 129 16.12 2.46 5.02
N VAL A 130 14.82 2.24 4.87
CA VAL A 130 13.80 3.27 4.87
C VAL A 130 12.87 3.09 6.06
N VAL A 131 12.67 4.15 6.83
CA VAL A 131 11.71 4.16 7.95
C VAL A 131 10.35 4.49 7.38
N VAL A 132 9.46 3.50 7.34
CA VAL A 132 8.13 3.60 6.74
C VAL A 132 7.09 3.82 7.84
N ALA A 133 6.21 4.82 7.65
CA ALA A 133 5.16 5.16 8.61
C ALA A 133 3.75 4.71 8.21
N ALA A 134 3.52 4.48 6.91
CA ALA A 134 2.25 4.01 6.37
C ALA A 134 2.40 3.56 4.91
N ILE A 135 1.55 2.62 4.50
CA ILE A 135 1.22 2.31 3.10
C ILE A 135 -0.23 2.74 2.86
N THR A 136 -0.46 3.45 1.76
CA THR A 136 -1.76 4.05 1.46
C THR A 136 -2.09 3.95 -0.02
N ASP A 137 -3.36 4.12 -0.35
CA ASP A 137 -3.75 4.30 -1.74
C ASP A 137 -3.17 5.58 -2.31
N VAL A 138 -2.80 5.48 -3.58
CA VAL A 138 -2.17 6.52 -4.36
C VAL A 138 -2.90 7.85 -4.26
N LYS A 139 -2.19 8.90 -3.81
CA LYS A 139 -2.68 10.29 -3.73
C LYS A 139 -4.03 10.46 -3.00
N SER A 140 -4.41 9.48 -2.19
CA SER A 140 -5.68 9.45 -1.47
C SER A 140 -5.78 10.58 -0.44
N ALA A 141 -7.01 10.91 -0.04
CA ALA A 141 -7.26 11.88 1.02
C ALA A 141 -6.62 11.43 2.34
N ASP A 142 -6.70 10.13 2.65
CA ASP A 142 -6.05 9.53 3.83
C ASP A 142 -4.53 9.67 3.78
N MET A 143 -3.89 9.39 2.64
CA MET A 143 -2.44 9.62 2.46
C MET A 143 -2.05 11.06 2.79
N LYS A 144 -2.75 12.04 2.19
CA LYS A 144 -2.47 13.47 2.40
C LYS A 144 -2.67 13.88 3.85
N ALA A 145 -3.73 13.39 4.50
CA ALA A 145 -4.01 13.66 5.90
C ALA A 145 -2.92 13.10 6.82
N LYS A 146 -2.52 11.83 6.62
CA LYS A 146 -1.43 11.20 7.37
C LYS A 146 -0.12 11.95 7.18
N LEU A 147 0.27 12.25 5.94
CA LEU A 147 1.51 12.96 5.65
C LEU A 147 1.52 14.35 6.30
N THR A 148 0.40 15.08 6.25
CA THR A 148 0.26 16.39 6.90
C THR A 148 0.47 16.30 8.41
N GLN A 149 -0.10 15.28 9.07
CA GLN A 149 0.10 15.06 10.51
C GLN A 149 1.54 14.68 10.84
N ILE A 150 2.14 13.79 10.06
CA ILE A 150 3.53 13.35 10.22
C ILE A 150 4.49 14.53 10.05
N ASN A 151 4.28 15.39 9.05
CA ASN A 151 5.16 16.52 8.74
C ASN A 151 5.23 17.56 9.87
N LYS A 152 4.28 17.59 10.80
CA LYS A 152 4.36 18.44 12.00
C LYS A 152 5.52 18.05 12.92
N LEU A 153 5.93 16.78 12.91
CA LEU A 153 6.99 16.22 13.75
C LEU A 153 8.21 15.77 12.94
N TYR A 154 8.01 15.46 11.65
CA TYR A 154 9.02 15.00 10.71
C TYR A 154 8.92 15.79 9.40
N PRO A 155 9.41 17.04 9.33
CA PRO A 155 9.20 17.93 8.18
C PRO A 155 9.73 17.40 6.85
N ASP A 156 10.78 16.57 6.90
CA ASP A 156 11.39 15.95 5.72
C ASP A 156 10.70 14.66 5.27
N ALA A 157 9.64 14.24 5.98
CA ALA A 157 8.89 13.06 5.57
C ALA A 157 8.17 13.31 4.23
N TYR A 158 8.09 12.26 3.42
CA TYR A 158 7.50 12.34 2.09
C TYR A 158 6.77 11.05 1.73
N ALA A 159 5.79 11.15 0.83
CA ALA A 159 5.17 10.00 0.20
C ALA A 159 5.90 9.66 -1.11
N LYS A 160 6.18 8.38 -1.33
CA LYS A 160 6.76 7.89 -2.59
C LYS A 160 5.96 6.74 -3.14
N ARG A 161 5.66 6.83 -4.44
CA ARG A 161 4.96 5.77 -5.16
C ARG A 161 5.85 4.56 -5.39
N THR A 162 5.26 3.38 -5.21
CA THR A 162 5.79 2.08 -5.64
C THR A 162 4.63 1.21 -6.13
N TYR A 163 4.96 -0.01 -6.51
CA TYR A 163 4.03 -1.10 -6.76
C TYR A 163 4.27 -2.19 -5.71
N ILE A 164 3.19 -2.82 -5.25
CA ILE A 164 3.17 -3.89 -4.25
C ILE A 164 2.43 -5.08 -4.83
N TRP A 165 2.93 -6.30 -4.62
CA TRP A 165 2.31 -7.50 -5.15
C TRP A 165 1.01 -7.84 -4.40
N PHE A 166 -0.08 -8.04 -5.14
CA PHE A 166 -1.33 -8.60 -4.64
C PHE A 166 -1.54 -9.97 -5.28
N GLY A 167 -1.40 -11.04 -4.51
CA GLY A 167 -1.40 -12.40 -5.05
C GLY A 167 -0.76 -13.43 -4.14
N CYS A 168 -0.65 -14.67 -4.60
CA CYS A 168 0.13 -15.67 -3.89
C CYS A 168 1.61 -15.26 -3.89
N MET A 169 2.28 -15.43 -2.75
CA MET A 169 3.74 -15.35 -2.68
C MET A 169 4.28 -16.73 -3.03
N HIS A 170 4.92 -16.86 -4.18
CA HIS A 170 5.58 -18.07 -4.65
C HIS A 170 7.07 -17.78 -4.86
#